data_AF-A0A0B8QMH5-F1
#
_entry.id   AF-A0A0B8QMH5-F1
#
_cell.length_a   1.000
_cell.length_b   1.000
_cell.length_c   1.000
_cell.angle_alpha   90.00
_cell.angle_beta   90.00
_cell.angle_gamma   90.00
#
_symmetry.space_group_name_H-M   'P 1'
#
loop_
_entity.id
_entity.type
_entity.pdbx_description
1 polymer ?
#
loop_
_entity_poly.entity_id
_entity_poly.type
_entity_poly.pdbx_seq_one_letter_code
_entity_poly.pdbx_strand_id
1 'polypeptide(L)'
;MAQNGRAGPALVMQAIASFVGGTLGVILICGFAPLLADFASSFGPSEYFLIIMLGLLLLTTMMGENRLNGVISALFGFAIAMVGVDSVSGAQRYTFGSPELIGGIYFVPVAIGLFGIGELLYCIYTGQHKRENVRVQFSFRSKDFWPTAKDYISSRYTFIRGSVIGFVAGVLPGSGATIGSILAYSVEKKVAKDPESFGKGEVRGLVAPETANNAASAGAMVPLISLGIPGSGATAVLLGALMMWGLQPGPMLIDSNPDLVWGLVASMYMGNMILVALSVLAIPLFVKFLDIPYRLVVPVIVILCVIGSYALTTASSRPQCY
;
A
#
# COMPACT_ATOMS: atom_id res chain seq x y z
N MET A 1 -9.55 -23.36 -2.68
CA MET A 1 -10.97 -23.28 -2.23
C MET A 1 -11.91 -23.19 -3.41
N ALA A 2 -11.75 -22.21 -4.32
CA ALA A 2 -12.63 -22.05 -5.49
C ALA A 2 -12.69 -23.30 -6.40
N GLN A 3 -11.55 -23.94 -6.69
CA GLN A 3 -11.50 -25.20 -7.46
C GLN A 3 -12.24 -26.37 -6.77
N ASN A 4 -12.43 -26.31 -5.45
CA ASN A 4 -13.15 -27.33 -4.69
C ASN A 4 -14.64 -26.97 -4.52
N GLY A 5 -15.18 -26.06 -5.35
CA GLY A 5 -16.56 -25.58 -5.26
C GLY A 5 -16.84 -24.63 -4.09
N ARG A 6 -15.85 -24.29 -3.25
CA ARG A 6 -15.99 -23.43 -2.07
C ARG A 6 -15.59 -21.97 -2.34
N ALA A 7 -16.04 -21.40 -3.46
CA ALA A 7 -15.69 -20.03 -3.85
C ALA A 7 -16.40 -18.96 -2.99
N GLY A 8 -17.69 -19.14 -2.69
CA GLY A 8 -18.45 -18.23 -1.83
C GLY A 8 -17.86 -18.10 -0.42
N PRO A 9 -17.62 -19.22 0.30
CA PRO A 9 -17.01 -19.19 1.62
C PRO A 9 -15.64 -18.52 1.63
N ALA A 10 -14.84 -18.71 0.56
CA ALA A 10 -13.55 -18.05 0.42
C ALA A 10 -13.71 -16.53 0.35
N LEU A 11 -14.64 -16.01 -0.46
CA LEU A 11 -14.90 -14.58 -0.57
C LEU A 11 -15.39 -13.96 0.74
N VAL A 12 -16.30 -14.63 1.45
CA VAL A 12 -16.81 -14.14 2.73
C VAL A 12 -15.70 -14.13 3.78
N MET A 13 -14.91 -15.21 3.88
CA MET A 13 -13.77 -15.27 4.80
C MET A 13 -12.69 -14.24 4.46
N GLN A 14 -12.47 -13.95 3.18
CA GLN A 14 -11.55 -12.90 2.73
C GLN A 14 -12.04 -11.52 3.18
N ALA A 15 -13.32 -11.20 2.99
CA ALA A 15 -13.90 -9.93 3.41
C ALA A 15 -13.79 -9.74 4.94
N ILE A 16 -14.05 -10.79 5.72
CA ILE A 16 -13.87 -10.76 7.18
C ILE A 16 -12.40 -10.60 7.56
N ALA A 17 -11.50 -11.33 6.87
CA ALA A 17 -10.05 -11.24 7.10
C ALA A 17 -9.52 -9.83 6.85
N SER A 18 -9.98 -9.18 5.78
CA SER A 18 -9.68 -7.78 5.47
C SER A 18 -10.22 -6.85 6.57
N PHE A 19 -11.49 -7.01 6.96
CA PHE A 19 -12.10 -6.18 7.99
C PHE A 19 -11.35 -6.26 9.34
N VAL A 20 -11.07 -7.47 9.80
CA VAL A 20 -10.38 -7.71 11.08
C VAL A 20 -8.93 -7.23 11.01
N GLY A 21 -8.26 -7.47 9.88
CA GLY A 21 -6.92 -6.96 9.59
C GLY A 21 -6.85 -5.44 9.70
N GLY A 22 -7.73 -4.74 8.97
CA GLY A 22 -7.80 -3.28 8.97
C GLY A 22 -8.21 -2.70 10.32
N THR A 23 -9.19 -3.30 11.00
CA THR A 23 -9.64 -2.84 12.32
C THR A 23 -8.55 -2.97 13.37
N LEU A 24 -7.91 -4.13 13.48
CA LEU A 24 -6.79 -4.32 14.41
C LEU A 24 -5.60 -3.44 14.03
N GLY A 25 -5.33 -3.26 12.73
CA GLY A 25 -4.31 -2.34 12.24
C GLY A 25 -4.57 -0.90 12.71
N VAL A 26 -5.79 -0.38 12.52
CA VAL A 26 -6.16 0.98 12.97
C VAL A 26 -6.05 1.13 14.48
N ILE A 27 -6.50 0.13 15.25
CA ILE A 27 -6.33 0.14 16.72
C ILE A 27 -4.85 0.22 17.10
N LEU A 28 -3.98 -0.54 16.41
CA LEU A 28 -2.55 -0.51 16.65
C LEU A 28 -1.92 0.83 16.27
N ILE A 29 -2.39 1.50 15.19
CA ILE A 29 -1.93 2.86 14.84
C ILE A 29 -2.13 3.82 16.02
N CYS A 30 -3.30 3.78 16.67
CA CYS A 30 -3.63 4.70 17.76
C CYS A 30 -2.62 4.65 18.92
N GLY A 31 -1.97 3.50 19.15
CA GLY A 31 -0.92 3.36 20.15
C GLY A 31 0.49 3.56 19.61
N PHE A 32 0.81 2.99 18.45
CA PHE A 32 2.17 2.98 17.91
C PHE A 32 2.58 4.30 17.26
N ALA A 33 1.65 5.06 16.67
CA ALA A 33 1.99 6.35 16.04
C ALA A 33 2.44 7.38 17.09
N PRO A 34 1.70 7.63 18.19
CA PRO A 34 2.19 8.51 19.25
C PRO A 34 3.51 8.02 19.85
N LEU A 35 3.61 6.72 20.14
CA LEU A 35 4.83 6.13 20.73
C LEU A 35 6.06 6.37 19.84
N LEU A 36 5.92 6.20 18.53
CA LEU A 36 7.02 6.40 17.59
C LEU A 36 7.32 7.90 17.39
N ALA A 37 6.30 8.76 17.38
CA ALA A 37 6.47 10.20 17.30
C ALA A 37 7.21 10.76 18.52
N ASP A 38 6.83 10.35 19.73
CA ASP A 38 7.52 10.73 20.96
C ASP A 38 8.98 10.29 20.94
N PHE A 39 9.25 9.05 20.52
CA PHE A 39 10.61 8.55 20.38
C PHE A 39 11.41 9.37 19.37
N ALA A 40 10.80 9.72 18.23
CA ALA A 40 11.43 10.50 17.16
C ALA A 40 11.59 11.99 17.47
N SER A 41 10.81 12.54 18.40
CA SER A 41 10.92 13.93 18.84
C SER A 41 12.27 14.21 19.52
N SER A 42 12.90 13.18 20.10
CA SER A 42 14.20 13.26 20.75
C SER A 42 15.40 13.21 19.80
N PHE A 43 15.17 12.99 18.51
CA PHE A 43 16.22 12.79 17.52
C PHE A 43 16.82 14.08 17.00
N GLY A 44 18.15 14.11 16.93
CA GLY A 44 18.90 15.14 16.24
C GLY A 44 19.11 14.79 14.75
N PRO A 45 19.80 15.67 14.01
CA PRO A 45 20.07 15.45 12.58
C PRO A 45 20.81 14.14 12.28
N SER A 46 21.69 13.70 13.18
CA SER A 46 22.44 12.43 13.07
C SER A 46 21.53 11.20 13.11
N GLU A 47 20.59 11.18 14.04
CA GLU A 47 19.65 10.08 14.24
C GLU A 47 18.68 9.99 13.06
N TYR A 48 18.17 11.15 12.58
CA TYR A 48 17.35 11.21 11.37
C TYR A 48 18.10 10.68 10.15
N PHE A 49 19.36 11.07 9.97
CA PHE A 49 20.18 10.55 8.87
C PHE A 49 20.30 9.03 8.94
N LEU A 50 20.60 8.47 10.12
CA LEU A 50 20.74 7.03 10.31
C LEU A 50 19.44 6.27 10.05
N ILE A 51 18.29 6.81 10.44
CA ILE A 51 16.98 6.17 10.22
C ILE A 51 16.60 6.18 8.75
N ILE A 52 16.82 7.29 8.05
CA ILE A 52 16.60 7.38 6.61
C ILE A 52 17.54 6.40 5.89
N MET A 53 18.82 6.37 6.25
CA MET A 53 19.79 5.41 5.70
C MET A 53 19.40 3.95 5.97
N LEU A 54 18.94 3.63 7.18
CA LEU A 54 18.45 2.31 7.53
C LEU A 54 17.21 1.95 6.69
N GLY A 55 16.27 2.88 6.52
CA GLY A 55 15.09 2.68 5.68
C GLY A 55 15.46 2.38 4.23
N LEU A 56 16.43 3.09 3.66
CA LEU A 56 16.96 2.85 2.32
C LEU A 56 17.67 1.51 2.18
N LEU A 57 18.44 1.12 3.20
CA LEU A 57 19.10 -0.19 3.23
C LEU A 57 18.08 -1.33 3.33
N LEU A 58 17.05 -1.17 4.17
CA LEU A 58 15.95 -2.14 4.27
C LEU A 58 15.21 -2.25 2.93
N LEU A 59 14.84 -1.12 2.32
CA LEU A 59 14.23 -1.06 0.99
C LEU A 59 15.05 -1.84 -0.05
N THR A 60 16.33 -1.52 -0.18
CA THR A 60 17.21 -2.15 -1.19
C THR A 60 17.48 -3.63 -0.93
N THR A 61 17.50 -4.06 0.33
CA THR A 61 17.70 -5.48 0.69
C THR A 61 16.45 -6.33 0.52
N MET A 62 15.25 -5.74 0.61
CA MET A 62 13.98 -6.44 0.38
C MET A 62 13.59 -6.52 -1.11
N MET A 63 14.23 -5.75 -1.98
CA MET A 63 13.96 -5.73 -3.43
C MET A 63 14.56 -6.93 -4.18
N GLY A 64 13.79 -8.02 -4.24
CA GLY A 64 13.92 -9.08 -5.26
C GLY A 64 15.22 -9.88 -5.26
N GLU A 65 15.40 -10.69 -6.30
CA GLU A 65 16.56 -11.58 -6.44
C GLU A 65 17.85 -10.82 -6.78
N ASN A 66 17.75 -9.66 -7.43
CA ASN A 66 18.90 -8.89 -7.91
C ASN A 66 19.07 -7.56 -7.17
N ARG A 67 19.78 -7.62 -6.03
CA ARG A 67 20.06 -6.48 -5.13
C ARG A 67 20.70 -5.28 -5.84
N LEU A 68 21.52 -5.52 -6.86
CA LEU A 68 22.20 -4.47 -7.60
C LEU A 68 21.20 -3.54 -8.32
N ASN A 69 20.16 -4.12 -8.92
CA ASN A 69 19.11 -3.35 -9.60
C ASN A 69 18.31 -2.49 -8.61
N GLY A 70 18.09 -3.01 -7.39
CA GLY A 70 17.45 -2.25 -6.31
C GLY A 70 18.27 -1.03 -5.90
N VAL A 71 19.58 -1.20 -5.70
CA VAL A 71 20.49 -0.09 -5.38
C VAL A 71 20.56 0.94 -6.51
N ILE A 72 20.70 0.50 -7.76
CA ILE A 72 20.72 1.41 -8.93
C ILE A 72 19.41 2.20 -9.01
N SER A 73 18.26 1.55 -8.80
CA SER A 73 16.95 2.21 -8.82
C SER A 73 16.81 3.24 -7.70
N ALA A 74 17.32 2.94 -6.50
CA ALA A 74 17.33 3.88 -5.38
C ALA A 74 18.21 5.11 -5.69
N LEU A 75 19.43 4.90 -6.19
CA LEU A 75 20.33 5.99 -6.57
C LEU A 75 19.75 6.86 -7.69
N PHE A 76 19.06 6.25 -8.66
CA PHE A 76 18.38 6.97 -9.72
C PHE A 76 17.21 7.81 -9.18
N GLY A 77 16.42 7.26 -8.26
CA GLY A 77 15.37 8.01 -7.56
C GLY A 77 15.94 9.19 -6.76
N PHE A 78 17.07 9.00 -6.07
CA PHE A 78 17.79 10.08 -5.38
C PHE A 78 18.26 11.17 -6.33
N ALA A 79 18.82 10.81 -7.48
CA ALA A 79 19.26 11.77 -8.48
C ALA A 79 18.09 12.64 -8.97
N ILE A 80 16.93 12.05 -9.23
CA ILE A 80 15.70 12.76 -9.60
C ILE A 80 15.21 13.67 -8.46
N ALA A 81 15.21 13.19 -7.22
CA ALA A 81 14.73 13.96 -6.07
C ALA A 81 15.62 15.15 -5.71
N MET A 82 16.89 15.15 -6.12
CA MET A 82 17.81 16.28 -5.92
C MET A 82 17.66 17.40 -6.95
N VAL A 83 16.84 17.23 -8.00
CA VAL A 83 16.61 18.27 -9.01
C VAL A 83 15.77 19.39 -8.40
N GLY A 84 16.28 20.63 -8.44
CA GLY A 84 15.57 21.82 -7.96
C GLY A 84 16.38 22.67 -6.99
N VAL A 85 15.68 23.59 -6.31
CA VAL A 85 16.26 24.41 -5.23
C VAL A 85 16.24 23.63 -3.92
N ASP A 86 17.40 23.50 -3.29
CA ASP A 86 17.52 22.91 -1.95
C ASP A 86 16.88 23.85 -0.91
N SER A 87 15.90 23.35 -0.15
CA SER A 87 15.11 24.16 0.79
C SER A 87 15.92 24.68 1.99
N VAL A 88 17.08 24.08 2.28
CA VAL A 88 17.94 24.46 3.41
C VAL A 88 18.99 25.49 2.99
N SER A 89 19.68 25.24 1.89
CA SER A 89 20.81 26.05 1.42
C SER A 89 20.43 27.07 0.34
N GLY A 90 19.26 26.95 -0.29
CA GLY A 90 18.83 27.77 -1.42
C GLY A 90 19.62 27.51 -2.72
N ALA A 91 20.55 26.56 -2.72
CA ALA A 91 21.36 26.24 -3.88
C ALA A 91 20.55 25.49 -4.93
N GLN A 92 20.73 25.85 -6.20
CA GLN A 92 20.17 25.10 -7.34
C GLN A 92 21.00 23.85 -7.59
N ARG A 93 20.34 22.68 -7.63
CA ARG A 93 20.96 21.38 -7.92
C ARG A 93 20.33 20.78 -9.17
N TYR A 94 21.16 20.37 -10.12
CA TYR A 94 20.75 19.71 -11.38
C TYR A 94 19.67 20.48 -12.19
N THR A 95 19.63 21.82 -12.08
CA THR A 95 18.68 22.66 -12.83
C THR A 95 19.14 22.95 -14.26
N PHE A 96 20.43 22.79 -14.55
CA PHE A 96 21.05 23.00 -15.87
C PHE A 96 20.69 24.35 -16.53
N GLY A 97 20.33 25.37 -15.74
CA GLY A 97 19.91 26.68 -16.24
C GLY A 97 18.47 26.77 -16.77
N SER A 98 17.67 25.70 -16.69
CA SER A 98 16.25 25.70 -17.07
C SER A 98 15.38 26.24 -15.93
N PRO A 99 14.56 27.28 -16.17
CA PRO A 99 13.59 27.78 -15.20
C PRO A 99 12.58 26.73 -14.73
N GLU A 100 12.21 25.80 -15.61
CA GLU A 100 11.26 24.73 -15.34
C GLU A 100 11.80 23.74 -14.30
N LEU A 101 13.12 23.54 -14.26
CA LEU A 101 13.76 22.63 -13.30
C LEU A 101 14.03 23.28 -11.93
N ILE A 102 13.86 24.60 -11.79
CA ILE A 102 14.04 25.31 -10.50
C ILE A 102 13.03 24.80 -9.46
N GLY A 103 11.79 24.56 -9.88
CA GLY A 103 10.73 23.98 -9.05
C GLY A 103 10.92 22.49 -8.75
N GLY A 104 11.94 21.86 -9.34
CA GLY A 104 12.20 20.43 -9.24
C GLY A 104 11.21 19.57 -10.02
N ILE A 105 11.34 18.25 -9.85
CA ILE A 105 10.45 17.28 -10.50
C ILE A 105 9.34 16.89 -9.51
N TYR A 106 8.10 17.21 -9.85
CA TYR A 106 6.96 16.88 -9.00
C TYR A 106 6.82 15.35 -8.82
N PHE A 107 6.60 14.95 -7.57
CA PHE A 107 6.45 13.55 -7.19
C PHE A 107 5.30 12.85 -7.93
N VAL A 108 4.17 13.53 -8.13
CA VAL A 108 2.96 12.87 -8.67
C VAL A 108 3.14 12.38 -10.12
N PRO A 109 3.63 13.20 -11.08
CA PRO A 109 4.00 12.71 -12.41
C PRO A 109 4.98 11.52 -12.38
N VAL A 110 5.99 11.56 -11.50
CA VAL A 110 6.96 10.46 -11.34
C VAL A 110 6.27 9.19 -10.86
N ALA A 111 5.39 9.28 -9.86
CA ALA A 111 4.63 8.15 -9.35
C ALA A 111 3.67 7.58 -10.40
N ILE A 112 2.97 8.42 -11.17
CA ILE A 112 2.09 8.00 -12.27
C ILE A 112 2.90 7.27 -13.36
N GLY A 113 4.08 7.80 -13.72
CA GLY A 113 4.97 7.18 -14.70
C GLY A 113 5.50 5.82 -14.24
N LEU A 114 6.00 5.74 -13.00
CA LEU A 114 6.62 4.52 -12.46
C LEU A 114 5.59 3.43 -12.12
N PHE A 115 4.53 3.78 -11.37
CA PHE A 115 3.55 2.80 -10.90
C PHE A 115 2.38 2.61 -11.86
N GLY A 116 1.95 3.65 -12.57
CA GLY A 116 0.84 3.55 -13.53
C GLY A 116 1.29 3.03 -14.89
N ILE A 117 2.13 3.82 -15.58
CA ILE A 117 2.61 3.47 -16.92
C ILE A 117 3.58 2.29 -16.87
N GLY A 118 4.50 2.26 -15.89
CA GLY A 118 5.47 1.17 -15.73
C GLY A 118 4.82 -0.20 -15.56
N GLU A 119 3.82 -0.31 -14.68
CA GLU A 119 3.08 -1.57 -14.48
C GLU A 119 2.32 -1.99 -15.74
N LEU A 120 1.74 -1.03 -16.45
CA LEU A 120 1.03 -1.28 -17.70
C LEU A 120 1.98 -1.81 -18.80
N LEU A 121 3.16 -1.23 -18.93
CA LEU A 121 4.21 -1.72 -19.84
C LEU A 121 4.69 -3.12 -19.43
N TYR A 122 4.87 -3.37 -18.13
CA TYR A 122 5.26 -4.68 -17.61
C TYR A 122 4.20 -5.75 -17.90
N CYS A 123 2.92 -5.45 -17.74
CA CYS A 123 1.82 -6.34 -18.09
C CYS A 123 1.76 -6.67 -19.59
N ILE A 124 2.06 -5.68 -20.45
CA ILE A 124 2.17 -5.90 -21.90
C ILE A 124 3.37 -6.81 -22.19
N TYR A 125 4.54 -6.51 -21.63
CA TYR A 125 5.77 -7.27 -21.82
C TYR A 125 5.64 -8.74 -21.38
N THR A 126 5.04 -8.99 -20.21
CA THR A 126 4.81 -10.34 -19.67
C THR A 126 3.70 -11.12 -20.38
N GLY A 127 3.05 -10.53 -21.38
CA GLY A 127 2.02 -11.20 -22.18
C GLY A 127 0.69 -11.39 -21.47
N GLN A 128 0.45 -10.72 -20.34
CA GLN A 128 -0.83 -10.82 -19.61
C GLN A 128 -2.02 -10.38 -20.47
N HIS A 129 -1.79 -9.45 -21.41
CA HIS A 129 -2.75 -9.03 -22.42
C HIS A 129 -3.22 -10.12 -23.40
N LYS A 130 -2.56 -11.30 -23.40
CA LYS A 130 -2.89 -12.46 -24.25
C LYS A 130 -3.60 -13.59 -23.48
N ARG A 131 -3.74 -13.51 -22.16
CA ARG A 131 -4.43 -14.54 -21.38
C ARG A 131 -5.92 -14.53 -21.71
N GLU A 132 -6.48 -15.71 -21.94
CA GLU A 132 -7.93 -15.88 -22.06
C GLU A 132 -8.61 -15.58 -20.72
N ASN A 133 -9.72 -14.84 -20.78
CA ASN A 133 -10.54 -14.54 -19.62
C ASN A 133 -11.16 -15.84 -19.10
N VAL A 134 -10.72 -16.30 -17.93
CA VAL A 134 -11.37 -17.41 -17.24
C VAL A 134 -12.72 -16.92 -16.75
N ARG A 135 -13.81 -17.35 -17.41
CA ARG A 135 -15.18 -17.07 -16.96
C ARG A 135 -15.43 -17.78 -15.63
N VAL A 136 -15.43 -17.01 -14.54
CA VAL A 136 -15.87 -17.51 -13.24
C VAL A 136 -17.37 -17.25 -13.13
N GLN A 137 -18.18 -18.30 -13.26
CA GLN A 137 -19.62 -18.21 -13.00
C GLN A 137 -19.89 -18.21 -11.50
N PHE A 138 -20.47 -17.13 -10.97
CA PHE A 138 -20.90 -17.01 -9.59
C PHE A 138 -22.43 -17.10 -9.48
N SER A 139 -22.94 -17.88 -8.51
CA SER A 139 -24.34 -17.86 -8.12
C SER A 139 -24.45 -17.59 -6.62
N PHE A 140 -24.98 -16.41 -6.26
CA PHE A 140 -25.16 -15.96 -4.86
C PHE A 140 -26.27 -16.71 -4.10
N ARG A 141 -27.07 -17.55 -4.77
CA ARG A 141 -28.27 -18.20 -4.20
C ARG A 141 -28.03 -19.61 -3.64
N SER A 142 -26.82 -20.15 -3.73
CA SER A 142 -26.50 -21.47 -3.18
C SER A 142 -26.34 -21.42 -1.66
N LYS A 143 -26.88 -22.43 -0.94
CA LYS A 143 -26.63 -22.64 0.50
C LYS A 143 -25.13 -22.81 0.82
N ASP A 144 -24.32 -23.19 -0.16
CA ASP A 144 -22.87 -23.38 -0.02
C ASP A 144 -22.07 -22.08 -0.10
N PHE A 145 -22.73 -20.92 -0.17
CA PHE A 145 -22.07 -19.61 -0.23
C PHE A 145 -21.44 -19.18 1.10
N TRP A 146 -22.02 -19.60 2.23
CA TRP A 146 -21.60 -19.13 3.55
C TRP A 146 -20.50 -20.01 4.16
N PRO A 147 -19.50 -19.43 4.86
CA PRO A 147 -18.51 -20.21 5.58
C PRO A 147 -19.15 -21.03 6.70
N THR A 148 -18.57 -22.20 6.94
CA THR A 148 -18.99 -23.10 8.03
C THR A 148 -18.42 -22.63 9.35
N ALA A 149 -19.06 -22.98 10.47
CA ALA A 149 -18.54 -22.68 11.82
C ALA A 149 -17.09 -23.17 12.02
N LYS A 150 -16.72 -24.28 11.36
CA LYS A 150 -15.36 -24.84 11.39
C LYS A 150 -14.34 -23.89 10.74
N ASP A 151 -14.70 -23.18 9.68
CA ASP A 151 -13.81 -22.21 9.02
C ASP A 151 -13.47 -21.03 9.94
N TYR A 152 -14.46 -20.54 10.69
CA TYR A 152 -14.27 -19.48 11.68
C TYR A 152 -13.40 -19.95 12.86
N ILE A 153 -13.75 -21.09 13.46
CA ILE A 153 -13.05 -21.62 14.64
C ILE A 153 -11.60 -21.95 14.31
N SER A 154 -11.35 -22.54 13.13
CA SER A 154 -10.00 -22.87 12.69
C SER A 154 -9.15 -21.63 12.43
N SER A 155 -9.75 -20.51 11.99
CA SER A 155 -9.05 -19.27 11.61
C SER A 155 -8.94 -18.22 12.71
N ARG A 156 -9.57 -18.42 13.88
CA ARG A 156 -9.67 -17.40 14.94
C ARG A 156 -8.32 -16.80 15.37
N TYR A 157 -7.30 -17.64 15.52
CA TYR A 157 -5.95 -17.18 15.88
C TYR A 157 -5.16 -16.68 14.67
N THR A 158 -5.56 -17.10 13.47
CA THR A 158 -4.95 -16.66 12.21
C THR A 158 -5.24 -15.18 11.95
N PHE A 159 -6.43 -14.69 12.28
CA PHE A 159 -6.73 -13.25 12.22
C PHE A 159 -5.79 -12.44 13.13
N ILE A 160 -5.60 -12.82 14.39
CA ILE A 160 -4.76 -12.02 15.29
C ILE A 160 -3.29 -12.08 14.85
N ARG A 161 -2.77 -13.28 14.55
CA ARG A 161 -1.37 -13.46 14.11
C ARG A 161 -1.10 -12.75 12.78
N GLY A 162 -2.00 -12.88 11.82
CA GLY A 162 -1.93 -12.18 10.54
C GLY A 162 -1.90 -10.67 10.73
N SER A 163 -2.77 -10.12 11.59
CA SER A 163 -2.80 -8.68 11.89
C SER A 163 -1.49 -8.19 12.48
N VAL A 164 -0.93 -8.90 13.47
CA VAL A 164 0.34 -8.50 14.10
C VAL A 164 1.49 -8.58 13.12
N ILE A 165 1.62 -9.68 12.37
CA ILE A 165 2.69 -9.86 11.36
C ILE A 165 2.57 -8.78 10.28
N GLY A 166 1.36 -8.55 9.77
CA GLY A 166 1.08 -7.53 8.78
C GLY A 166 1.42 -6.14 9.28
N PHE A 167 0.93 -5.77 10.46
CA PHE A 167 1.19 -4.46 11.05
C PHE A 167 2.69 -4.20 11.23
N VAL A 168 3.43 -5.15 11.81
CA VAL A 168 4.90 -5.03 11.96
C VAL A 168 5.58 -4.91 10.59
N ALA A 169 5.17 -5.73 9.62
CA ALA A 169 5.69 -5.64 8.26
C ALA A 169 5.36 -4.31 7.57
N GLY A 170 4.27 -3.65 7.94
CA GLY A 170 3.87 -2.33 7.44
C GLY A 170 4.64 -1.17 8.09
N VAL A 171 4.93 -1.27 9.40
CA VAL A 171 5.74 -0.28 10.12
C VAL A 171 7.17 -0.24 9.59
N LEU A 172 7.69 -1.39 9.13
CA LEU A 172 9.00 -1.48 8.51
C LEU A 172 9.02 -0.78 7.14
N PRO A 173 9.87 0.23 6.92
CA PRO A 173 9.97 0.92 5.64
C PRO A 173 10.30 -0.05 4.51
N GLY A 174 9.50 -0.03 3.45
CA GLY A 174 9.79 -0.79 2.24
C GLY A 174 9.43 -2.26 2.23
N SER A 175 8.99 -2.82 3.36
CA SER A 175 8.53 -4.21 3.44
C SER A 175 7.15 -4.36 2.78
N GLY A 176 6.28 -3.35 2.88
CA GLY A 176 5.00 -3.33 2.16
C GLY A 176 4.05 -4.47 2.52
N ALA A 177 2.85 -4.43 1.95
CA ALA A 177 1.79 -5.37 2.29
C ALA A 177 2.02 -6.78 1.70
N THR A 178 2.73 -6.88 0.57
CA THR A 178 3.03 -8.14 -0.11
C THR A 178 3.95 -9.03 0.71
N ILE A 179 5.05 -8.49 1.26
CA ILE A 179 5.98 -9.28 2.07
C ILE A 179 5.29 -9.70 3.37
N GLY A 180 4.53 -8.80 4.01
CA GLY A 180 3.71 -9.14 5.17
C GLY A 180 2.75 -10.30 4.91
N SER A 181 2.12 -10.33 3.74
CA SER A 181 1.21 -11.40 3.32
C SER A 181 1.92 -12.74 3.14
N ILE A 182 3.08 -12.75 2.47
CA ILE A 182 3.90 -13.95 2.24
C ILE A 182 4.45 -14.49 3.58
N LEU A 183 4.91 -13.62 4.46
CA LEU A 183 5.39 -13.97 5.79
C LEU A 183 4.26 -14.55 6.64
N ALA A 184 3.10 -13.90 6.66
CA ALA A 184 1.93 -14.40 7.39
C ALA A 184 1.49 -15.78 6.90
N TYR A 185 1.45 -16.01 5.58
CA TYR A 185 1.19 -17.32 5.00
C TYR A 185 2.22 -18.37 5.46
N SER A 186 3.51 -18.02 5.41
CA SER A 186 4.61 -18.92 5.76
C SER A 186 4.61 -19.29 7.25
N VAL A 187 4.37 -18.31 8.12
CA VAL A 187 4.25 -18.52 9.57
C VAL A 187 3.01 -19.36 9.88
N GLU A 188 1.87 -19.05 9.26
CA GLU A 188 0.64 -19.80 9.49
C GLU A 188 0.78 -21.26 9.06
N LYS A 189 1.43 -21.51 7.92
CA LYS A 189 1.74 -22.88 7.45
C LYS A 189 2.65 -23.63 8.41
N LYS A 190 3.64 -22.96 9.02
CA LYS A 190 4.55 -23.58 10.01
C LYS A 190 3.86 -23.90 11.33
N VAL A 191 2.94 -23.05 11.78
CA VAL A 191 2.23 -23.23 13.06
C VAL A 191 1.03 -24.18 12.93
N ALA A 192 0.51 -24.38 11.72
CA ALA A 192 -0.58 -25.30 11.49
C ALA A 192 -0.20 -26.74 11.86
N LYS A 193 -1.15 -27.45 12.48
CA LYS A 193 -1.00 -28.89 12.78
C LYS A 193 -0.97 -29.76 11.51
N ASP A 194 -1.49 -29.21 10.41
CA ASP A 194 -1.67 -29.86 9.12
C ASP A 194 -1.06 -29.02 7.96
N PRO A 195 0.27 -28.83 7.89
CA PRO A 195 0.89 -27.96 6.87
C PRO A 195 0.62 -28.36 5.42
N GLU A 196 0.26 -29.63 5.18
CA GLU A 196 -0.03 -30.17 3.84
C GLU A 196 -1.37 -29.73 3.24
N SER A 197 -2.28 -29.19 4.06
CA SER A 197 -3.59 -28.68 3.58
C SER A 197 -3.45 -27.32 2.89
N PHE A 198 -2.36 -26.58 3.15
CA PHE A 198 -2.05 -25.29 2.53
C PHE A 198 -1.83 -25.46 1.02
N GLY A 199 -2.51 -24.65 0.22
CA GLY A 199 -2.54 -24.77 -1.24
C GLY A 199 -3.58 -25.76 -1.79
N LYS A 200 -4.12 -26.65 -0.96
CA LYS A 200 -5.20 -27.60 -1.32
C LYS A 200 -6.61 -27.11 -0.96
N GLY A 201 -6.72 -25.83 -0.56
CA GLY A 201 -7.98 -25.20 -0.18
C GLY A 201 -8.21 -25.03 1.31
N GLU A 202 -7.14 -25.07 2.12
CA GLU A 202 -7.18 -24.64 3.51
C GLU A 202 -7.54 -23.14 3.64
N VAL A 203 -8.48 -22.82 4.53
CA VAL A 203 -9.01 -21.46 4.72
C VAL A 203 -7.99 -20.54 5.36
N ARG A 204 -7.16 -21.06 6.28
CA ARG A 204 -6.08 -20.28 6.91
C ARG A 204 -5.07 -19.75 5.90
N GLY A 205 -4.87 -20.47 4.80
CA GLY A 205 -3.99 -20.06 3.70
C GLY A 205 -4.51 -18.83 2.94
N LEU A 206 -5.78 -18.48 3.07
CA LEU A 206 -6.37 -17.24 2.54
C LEU A 206 -6.48 -16.15 3.63
N VAL A 207 -6.92 -16.53 4.83
CA VAL A 207 -7.14 -15.59 5.94
C VAL A 207 -5.83 -14.93 6.38
N ALA A 208 -4.75 -15.70 6.55
CA ALA A 208 -3.46 -15.16 7.02
C ALA A 208 -2.91 -14.03 6.12
N PRO A 209 -2.73 -14.24 4.80
CA PRO A 209 -2.22 -13.18 3.94
C PRO A 209 -3.17 -11.99 3.82
N GLU A 210 -4.49 -12.21 3.74
CA GLU A 210 -5.46 -11.11 3.60
C GLU A 210 -5.50 -10.21 4.84
N THR A 211 -5.53 -10.82 6.03
CA THR A 211 -5.48 -10.07 7.27
C THR A 211 -4.16 -9.30 7.40
N ALA A 212 -3.03 -9.93 7.05
CA ALA A 212 -1.73 -9.27 7.08
C ALA A 212 -1.64 -8.10 6.09
N ASN A 213 -2.18 -8.25 4.88
CA ASN A 213 -2.23 -7.18 3.87
C ASN A 213 -2.94 -5.92 4.38
N ASN A 214 -4.11 -6.11 5.00
CA ASN A 214 -4.91 -4.98 5.50
C ASN A 214 -4.30 -4.35 6.75
N ALA A 215 -3.74 -5.17 7.66
CA ALA A 215 -3.02 -4.64 8.81
C ALA A 215 -1.71 -3.93 8.43
N ALA A 216 -1.02 -4.38 7.38
CA ALA A 216 0.18 -3.73 6.85
C ALA A 216 -0.14 -2.37 6.23
N SER A 217 -1.26 -2.26 5.51
CA SER A 217 -1.73 -0.96 4.98
C SER A 217 -1.94 0.07 6.08
N ALA A 218 -2.50 -0.37 7.22
CA ALA A 218 -2.61 0.46 8.42
C ALA A 218 -1.23 0.74 9.05
N GLY A 219 -0.40 -0.29 9.24
CA GLY A 219 0.95 -0.16 9.81
C GLY A 219 1.86 0.80 9.05
N ALA A 220 1.73 0.88 7.72
CA ALA A 220 2.50 1.79 6.87
C ALA A 220 2.22 3.28 7.14
N MET A 221 1.09 3.61 7.80
CA MET A 221 0.78 4.98 8.21
C MET A 221 1.57 5.43 9.45
N VAL A 222 2.01 4.50 10.29
CA VAL A 222 2.76 4.81 11.51
C VAL A 222 4.05 5.57 11.20
N PRO A 223 4.98 5.08 10.36
CA PRO A 223 6.19 5.83 10.02
C PRO A 223 5.89 7.06 9.15
N LEU A 224 4.81 7.04 8.35
CA LEU A 224 4.42 8.20 7.54
C LEU A 224 4.03 9.39 8.44
N ILE A 225 3.13 9.16 9.39
CA ILE A 225 2.64 10.20 10.30
C ILE A 225 3.74 10.61 11.27
N SER A 226 4.50 9.65 11.81
CA SER A 226 5.44 9.90 12.92
C SER A 226 6.84 10.34 12.47
N LEU A 227 7.31 9.87 11.32
CA LEU A 227 8.67 10.14 10.82
C LEU A 227 8.68 10.87 9.48
N GLY A 228 7.54 10.98 8.81
CA GLY A 228 7.50 11.47 7.42
C GLY A 228 8.07 10.49 6.40
N ILE A 229 8.25 9.21 6.77
CA ILE A 229 8.86 8.19 5.92
C ILE A 229 7.77 7.22 5.44
N PRO A 230 7.56 7.08 4.12
CA PRO A 230 6.51 6.20 3.62
C PRO A 230 6.90 4.72 3.78
N GLY A 231 6.00 3.92 4.35
CA GLY A 231 6.18 2.47 4.50
C GLY A 231 5.93 1.65 3.22
N SER A 232 5.23 2.23 2.24
CA SER A 232 4.80 1.60 0.99
C SER A 232 4.68 2.63 -0.15
N GLY A 233 4.53 2.15 -1.40
CA GLY A 233 4.25 3.03 -2.55
C GLY A 233 2.96 3.85 -2.39
N ALA A 234 1.89 3.26 -1.84
CA ALA A 234 0.64 3.98 -1.60
C ALA A 234 0.81 5.12 -0.58
N THR A 235 1.54 4.87 0.51
CA THR A 235 1.86 5.92 1.50
C THR A 235 2.82 6.98 0.97
N ALA A 236 3.67 6.65 -0.02
CA ALA A 236 4.51 7.64 -0.69
C ALA A 236 3.67 8.61 -1.53
N VAL A 237 2.63 8.09 -2.20
CA VAL A 237 1.63 8.93 -2.89
C VAL A 237 0.87 9.81 -1.91
N LEU A 238 0.46 9.26 -0.76
CA LEU A 238 -0.18 10.05 0.30
C LEU A 238 0.75 11.14 0.85
N LEU A 239 2.03 10.84 1.09
CA LEU A 239 3.04 11.82 1.50
C LEU A 239 3.11 12.99 0.50
N GLY A 240 3.18 12.68 -0.79
CA GLY A 240 3.17 13.69 -1.85
C GLY A 240 1.90 14.56 -1.81
N ALA A 241 0.74 13.96 -1.61
CA ALA A 241 -0.52 14.69 -1.49
C ALA A 241 -0.57 15.61 -0.24
N LEU A 242 -0.08 15.14 0.91
CA LEU A 242 0.01 15.93 2.13
C LEU A 242 0.94 17.13 1.94
N MET A 243 2.12 16.92 1.33
CA MET A 243 3.06 18.00 1.02
C MET A 243 2.48 19.02 0.04
N MET A 244 1.69 18.59 -0.93
CA MET A 244 0.96 19.49 -1.83
C MET A 244 -0.06 20.39 -1.10
N TRP A 245 -0.59 19.93 0.03
CA TRP A 245 -1.46 20.72 0.90
C TRP A 245 -0.70 21.51 1.97
N GLY A 246 0.64 21.58 1.88
CA GLY A 246 1.48 22.30 2.84
C GLY A 246 1.63 21.57 4.18
N LEU A 247 1.21 20.30 4.27
CA LEU A 247 1.40 19.49 5.45
C LEU A 247 2.73 18.74 5.33
N GLN A 248 3.57 18.87 6.34
CA GLN A 248 4.85 18.17 6.42
C GLN A 248 4.75 17.07 7.50
N PRO A 249 4.58 15.79 7.09
CA PRO A 249 4.52 14.70 8.05
C PRO A 249 5.84 14.50 8.81
N GLY A 250 5.73 14.05 10.06
CA GLY A 250 6.84 13.98 11.00
C GLY A 250 6.36 14.01 12.45
N PRO A 251 7.27 13.99 13.45
CA PRO A 251 6.88 13.78 14.84
C PRO A 251 5.91 14.84 15.36
N MET A 252 6.09 16.08 14.88
CA MET A 252 5.26 17.22 15.26
C MET A 252 3.86 17.20 14.63
N LEU A 253 3.59 16.35 13.62
CA LEU A 253 2.32 16.39 12.89
C LEU A 253 1.12 16.07 13.80
N ILE A 254 1.31 15.15 14.75
CA ILE A 254 0.26 14.74 15.70
C ILE A 254 -0.10 15.91 16.62
N ASP A 255 0.89 16.68 17.06
CA ASP A 255 0.69 17.83 17.95
C ASP A 255 0.22 19.08 17.19
N SER A 256 0.76 19.30 15.99
CA SER A 256 0.48 20.51 15.21
C SER A 256 -0.85 20.42 14.46
N ASN A 257 -1.27 19.22 14.05
CA ASN A 257 -2.50 18.98 13.30
C ASN A 257 -3.26 17.74 13.82
N PRO A 258 -3.67 17.72 15.10
CA PRO A 258 -4.30 16.55 15.72
C PRO A 258 -5.62 16.17 15.02
N ASP A 259 -6.44 17.16 14.65
CA ASP A 259 -7.71 16.93 13.97
C ASP A 259 -7.53 16.22 12.62
N LEU A 260 -6.44 16.54 11.91
CA LEU A 260 -6.12 15.89 10.64
C LEU A 260 -5.63 14.46 10.84
N VAL A 261 -4.72 14.24 11.80
CA VAL A 261 -4.17 12.91 12.07
C VAL A 261 -5.27 11.97 12.56
N TRP A 262 -6.04 12.37 13.56
CA TRP A 262 -7.10 11.54 14.11
C TRP A 262 -8.31 11.45 13.17
N GLY A 263 -8.58 12.50 12.39
CA GLY A 263 -9.53 12.45 11.28
C GLY A 263 -9.12 11.45 10.20
N LEU A 264 -7.83 11.39 9.85
CA LEU A 264 -7.28 10.39 8.93
C LEU A 264 -7.45 8.98 9.50
N VAL A 265 -7.05 8.74 10.76
CA VAL A 265 -7.20 7.43 11.43
C VAL A 265 -8.68 7.01 11.52
N ALA A 266 -9.58 7.93 11.87
CA ALA A 266 -11.02 7.68 11.89
C ALA A 266 -11.57 7.38 10.48
N SER A 267 -11.09 8.11 9.46
CA SER A 267 -11.46 7.87 8.06
C SER A 267 -10.98 6.50 7.57
N MET A 268 -9.85 5.99 8.07
CA MET A 268 -9.38 4.64 7.77
C MET A 268 -10.29 3.58 8.38
N TYR A 269 -10.78 3.80 9.60
CA TYR A 269 -11.75 2.90 10.23
C TYR A 269 -13.07 2.86 9.45
N MET A 270 -13.66 4.04 9.17
CA MET A 270 -14.87 4.14 8.35
C MET A 270 -14.65 3.59 6.94
N GLY A 271 -13.49 3.91 6.33
CA GLY A 271 -13.07 3.42 5.03
C GLY A 271 -13.00 1.90 5.00
N ASN A 272 -12.49 1.26 6.05
CA ASN A 272 -12.45 -0.20 6.17
C ASN A 272 -13.88 -0.80 6.27
N MET A 273 -14.79 -0.17 7.02
CA MET A 273 -16.20 -0.61 7.06
C MET A 273 -16.88 -0.49 5.70
N ILE A 274 -16.70 0.65 5.02
CA ILE A 274 -17.24 0.91 3.68
C ILE A 274 -16.61 -0.05 2.67
N LEU A 275 -15.31 -0.32 2.77
CA LEU A 275 -14.58 -1.21 1.88
C LEU A 275 -15.15 -2.62 1.93
N VAL A 276 -15.51 -3.14 3.10
CA VAL A 276 -16.14 -4.46 3.23
C VAL A 276 -17.53 -4.48 2.56
N ALA A 277 -18.34 -3.45 2.83
CA ALA A 277 -19.67 -3.33 2.22
C ALA A 277 -19.57 -3.24 0.68
N LEU A 278 -18.69 -2.37 0.18
CA LEU A 278 -18.42 -2.21 -1.25
C LEU A 278 -17.83 -3.47 -1.86
N SER A 279 -16.91 -4.15 -1.17
CA SER A 279 -16.28 -5.38 -1.68
C SER A 279 -17.31 -6.47 -1.88
N VAL A 280 -18.30 -6.61 -1.00
CA VAL A 280 -19.40 -7.58 -1.15
C VAL A 280 -20.42 -7.16 -2.21
N LEU A 281 -20.80 -5.87 -2.24
CA LEU A 281 -21.80 -5.36 -3.20
C LEU A 281 -21.25 -5.27 -4.63
N ALA A 282 -19.95 -4.99 -4.79
CA ALA A 282 -19.29 -4.79 -6.08
C ALA A 282 -18.72 -6.08 -6.67
N ILE A 283 -18.79 -7.24 -6.00
CA ILE A 283 -18.42 -8.55 -6.59
C ILE A 283 -19.00 -8.74 -8.00
N PRO A 284 -20.32 -8.57 -8.26
CA PRO A 284 -20.86 -8.74 -9.61
C PRO A 284 -20.31 -7.72 -10.62
N LEU A 285 -19.90 -6.54 -10.16
CA LEU A 285 -19.26 -5.53 -11.00
C LEU A 285 -17.81 -5.92 -11.32
N PHE A 286 -17.03 -6.35 -10.32
CA PHE A 286 -15.66 -6.81 -10.52
C PHE A 286 -15.57 -8.01 -11.46
N VAL A 287 -16.51 -8.94 -11.36
CA VAL A 287 -16.61 -10.08 -12.28
C VAL A 287 -16.85 -9.60 -13.72
N LYS A 288 -17.70 -8.60 -13.94
CA LYS A 288 -17.89 -8.01 -15.27
C LYS A 288 -16.66 -7.25 -15.77
N PHE A 289 -15.90 -6.60 -14.88
CA PHE A 289 -14.66 -5.92 -15.25
C PHE A 289 -13.60 -6.91 -15.77
N LEU A 290 -13.55 -8.13 -15.24
CA LEU A 290 -12.67 -9.19 -15.73
C LEU A 290 -13.00 -9.63 -17.17
N ASP A 291 -14.23 -9.40 -17.64
CA ASP A 291 -14.63 -9.70 -19.01
C ASP A 291 -14.21 -8.61 -20.02
N ILE A 292 -13.78 -7.43 -19.56
CA ILE A 292 -13.40 -6.33 -20.45
C ILE A 292 -12.05 -6.66 -21.11
N PRO A 293 -11.94 -6.60 -22.45
CA PRO A 293 -10.70 -6.92 -23.13
C PRO A 293 -9.61 -5.91 -22.79
N TYR A 294 -8.40 -6.42 -22.56
CA TYR A 294 -7.22 -5.63 -22.19
C TYR A 294 -6.93 -4.47 -23.16
N ARG A 295 -7.29 -4.65 -24.44
CA ARG A 295 -7.18 -3.63 -25.51
C ARG A 295 -7.98 -2.35 -25.23
N LEU A 296 -9.07 -2.43 -24.46
CA LEU A 296 -9.88 -1.26 -24.08
C LEU A 296 -9.41 -0.66 -22.76
N VAL A 297 -8.95 -1.49 -21.82
CA VAL A 297 -8.53 -1.04 -20.49
C VAL A 297 -7.25 -0.19 -20.58
N VAL A 298 -6.28 -0.62 -21.39
CA VAL A 298 -4.97 0.05 -21.50
C VAL A 298 -5.07 1.52 -21.94
N PRO A 299 -5.73 1.86 -23.07
CA PRO A 299 -5.83 3.25 -23.50
C PRO A 299 -6.53 4.15 -22.47
N VAL A 300 -7.55 3.64 -21.79
CA VAL A 300 -8.26 4.39 -20.74
C VAL A 300 -7.33 4.70 -19.57
N ILE A 301 -6.54 3.72 -19.11
CA ILE A 301 -5.53 3.96 -18.05
C ILE A 301 -4.53 5.02 -18.49
N VAL A 302 -4.02 4.94 -19.73
CA VAL A 302 -3.05 5.93 -20.25
C VAL A 302 -3.65 7.33 -20.30
N ILE A 303 -4.88 7.48 -20.79
CA ILE A 303 -5.59 8.76 -20.82
C ILE A 303 -5.74 9.33 -19.40
N LEU A 304 -6.17 8.50 -18.44
CA LEU A 304 -6.30 8.91 -17.04
C LEU A 304 -4.95 9.34 -16.43
N CYS A 305 -3.86 8.64 -16.74
CA CYS A 305 -2.51 9.00 -16.30
C CYS A 305 -2.09 10.37 -16.86
N VAL A 306 -2.33 10.63 -18.16
CA VAL A 306 -2.02 11.91 -18.80
C VAL A 306 -2.85 13.04 -18.19
N ILE A 307 -4.16 12.84 -18.02
CA ILE A 307 -5.06 13.82 -17.41
C ILE A 307 -4.62 14.11 -15.97
N GLY A 308 -4.32 13.08 -15.17
CA GLY A 308 -3.86 13.21 -13.79
C GLY A 308 -2.56 14.01 -13.68
N SER A 309 -1.58 13.73 -14.54
CA SER A 309 -0.32 14.49 -14.58
C SER A 309 -0.55 15.95 -15.00
N TYR A 310 -1.39 16.18 -16.01
CA TYR A 310 -1.63 17.53 -16.56
C TYR A 310 -2.41 18.44 -15.60
N ALA A 311 -3.44 17.91 -14.95
CA ALA A 311 -4.28 18.66 -14.01
C ALA A 311 -3.47 19.28 -12.86
N LEU A 312 -2.45 18.56 -12.37
CA LEU A 312 -1.64 18.98 -11.24
C LEU A 312 -0.58 20.02 -11.61
N THR A 313 -0.03 19.92 -12.81
CA THR A 313 0.92 20.91 -13.35
C THR A 313 0.23 22.27 -13.52
N THR A 314 -1.08 22.27 -13.85
CA THR A 314 -1.88 23.47 -14.03
C THR A 314 -2.43 24.04 -12.71
N ALA A 315 -2.68 23.19 -11.71
CA ALA A 315 -3.14 23.62 -10.39
C ALA A 315 -2.01 24.27 -9.57
N SER A 316 -0.77 23.75 -9.69
CA SER A 316 0.43 24.29 -9.03
C SER A 316 0.96 25.59 -9.67
N SER A 317 0.60 25.88 -10.92
CA SER A 317 0.95 27.14 -11.60
C SER A 317 0.00 28.30 -11.30
N ARG A 318 -1.06 28.10 -10.50
CA ARG A 318 -1.88 29.23 -10.03
C ARG A 318 -1.13 29.90 -8.87
N PRO A 319 -0.83 31.20 -8.95
CA PRO A 319 -0.29 31.91 -7.80
C PRO A 319 -1.27 31.76 -6.64
N GLN A 320 -0.79 31.22 -5.52
CA GLN A 320 -1.52 31.32 -4.26
C GLN A 320 -1.56 32.81 -3.92
N CYS A 321 -2.68 33.46 -4.22
CA CYS A 321 -2.97 34.78 -3.67
C CYS A 321 -3.13 34.61 -2.16
N TYR A 322 -2.09 34.97 -1.42
CA TYR A 322 -2.21 35.47 -0.05
C TYR A 322 -2.32 36.99 -0.10
#